data_AF-A0A7L4E9K4-F1
#
_entry.id   AF-A0A7L4E9K4-F1
#
_cell.length_a   1.000
_cell.length_b   1.000
_cell.length_c   1.000
_cell.angle_alpha   90.00
_cell.angle_beta   90.00
_cell.angle_gamma   90.00
#
_symmetry.space_group_name_H-M   'P 1'
#
loop_
_entity.id
_entity.type
_entity.pdbx_description
1 polymer ?
#
loop_
_entity_poly.entity_id
_entity_poly.type
_entity_poly.pdbx_seq_one_letter_code
_entity_poly.pdbx_strand_id
1 'polypeptide(L)'
;VPEITADHPEVQAMVEEAMKSASVSEVISPQICAELLEGAIAELMKTNKDRFPGASERGGWVVDNYPLSADHWSALSEKRLLPDTVVCLKDTKKDGACILHRAYLASRNENNSEILERPTDEALENKEDDARGGMEETLTSEEDQSPAAAEEKGEKVMQPEFAEDDFPDTEEIQAKIDLFMSDWKEVESKIKKSSPVQVVVLEIAEQTPESLLNQTVLVMEKPFKYYGWELSDEDLEEEAQDLAAEEENEEEEEKEE
;
A
#
# COMPACT_ATOMS: atom_id res chain seq x y z
N VAL A 1 27.44 -46.40 -25.58
CA VAL A 1 26.43 -45.31 -25.50
C VAL A 1 27.02 -44.30 -24.55
N PRO A 2 27.25 -43.04 -24.95
CA PRO A 2 27.80 -42.05 -24.02
C PRO A 2 26.83 -41.85 -22.87
N GLU A 3 27.37 -41.86 -21.65
CA GLU A 3 26.63 -41.76 -20.40
C GLU A 3 26.20 -40.28 -20.23
N ILE A 4 24.90 -40.03 -20.17
CA ILE A 4 24.36 -38.67 -20.01
C ILE A 4 24.39 -38.37 -18.51
N THR A 5 25.32 -37.52 -18.09
CA THR A 5 25.45 -37.05 -16.70
C THR A 5 24.69 -35.74 -16.49
N ALA A 6 24.50 -35.33 -15.22
CA ALA A 6 23.80 -34.10 -14.88
C ALA A 6 24.43 -32.82 -15.48
N ASP A 7 25.73 -32.87 -15.79
CA ASP A 7 26.48 -31.78 -16.42
C ASP A 7 26.38 -31.76 -17.95
N HIS A 8 25.57 -32.65 -18.54
CA HIS A 8 25.39 -32.66 -19.99
C HIS A 8 24.64 -31.39 -20.43
N PRO A 9 25.11 -30.66 -21.46
CA PRO A 9 24.56 -29.36 -21.85
C PRO A 9 23.07 -29.43 -22.22
N GLU A 10 22.62 -30.58 -22.74
CA GLU A 10 21.21 -30.81 -23.07
C GLU A 10 20.32 -30.96 -21.83
N VAL A 11 20.84 -31.53 -20.73
CA VAL A 11 20.12 -31.66 -19.45
C VAL A 11 20.06 -30.31 -18.75
N GLN A 12 21.15 -29.53 -18.76
CA GLN A 12 21.16 -28.17 -18.22
C GLN A 12 20.20 -27.24 -18.97
N ALA A 13 20.18 -27.31 -20.31
CA ALA A 13 19.24 -26.53 -21.12
C ALA A 13 17.77 -26.89 -20.82
N MET A 14 17.45 -28.18 -20.64
CA MET A 14 16.11 -28.61 -20.24
C MET A 14 15.72 -28.11 -18.84
N VAL A 15 16.65 -28.10 -17.88
CA VAL A 15 16.40 -27.61 -16.52
C VAL A 15 16.23 -26.09 -16.50
N GLU A 16 17.07 -25.35 -17.23
CA GLU A 16 16.93 -23.89 -17.37
C GLU A 16 15.62 -23.52 -18.08
N GLU A 17 15.22 -24.24 -19.13
CA GLU A 17 13.94 -24.04 -19.80
C GLU A 17 12.75 -24.37 -18.88
N ALA A 18 12.86 -25.43 -18.07
CA ALA A 18 11.87 -25.79 -17.06
C ALA A 18 11.79 -24.75 -15.94
N MET A 19 12.92 -24.23 -15.44
CA MET A 19 12.95 -23.14 -14.45
C MET A 19 12.40 -21.84 -15.04
N LYS A 20 12.72 -21.52 -16.30
CA LYS A 20 12.23 -20.33 -17.00
C LYS A 20 10.73 -20.39 -17.29
N SER A 21 10.20 -21.58 -17.59
CA SER A 21 8.76 -21.79 -17.75
C SER A 21 8.02 -21.84 -16.41
N ALA A 22 8.64 -22.35 -15.35
CA ALA A 22 8.08 -22.33 -13.99
C ALA A 22 8.09 -20.94 -13.34
N SER A 23 9.01 -20.05 -13.74
CA SER A 23 9.07 -18.65 -13.27
C SER A 23 8.10 -17.72 -14.00
N VAL A 24 7.36 -18.21 -14.99
CA VAL A 24 6.14 -17.55 -15.47
C VAL A 24 5.09 -17.72 -14.37
N SER A 25 5.08 -16.77 -13.43
CA SER A 25 3.92 -16.54 -12.58
C SER A 25 2.67 -16.58 -13.45
N GLU A 26 1.69 -17.39 -13.07
CA GLU A 26 0.42 -17.48 -13.78
C GLU A 26 -0.20 -16.08 -13.77
N VAL A 27 -0.07 -15.35 -14.89
CA VAL A 27 -0.52 -13.96 -14.99
C VAL A 27 -2.04 -13.99 -14.96
N ILE A 28 -2.60 -13.69 -13.79
CA ILE A 28 -4.05 -13.59 -13.61
C ILE A 28 -4.55 -12.47 -14.53
N SER A 29 -5.56 -12.77 -15.35
CA SER A 29 -6.10 -11.77 -16.25
C SER A 29 -6.82 -10.65 -15.47
N PRO A 30 -6.87 -9.42 -16.01
CA PRO A 30 -7.57 -8.32 -15.37
C PRO A 30 -9.04 -8.63 -15.03
N GLN A 31 -9.71 -9.42 -15.87
CA GLN A 31 -11.09 -9.86 -15.65
C GLN A 31 -11.22 -10.78 -14.43
N ILE A 32 -10.30 -11.75 -14.29
CA ILE A 32 -10.30 -12.66 -13.14
C ILE A 32 -9.97 -11.88 -11.86
N CYS A 33 -9.02 -10.93 -11.91
CA CYS A 33 -8.74 -10.04 -10.78
C CYS A 33 -9.99 -9.27 -10.32
N ALA A 34 -10.76 -8.71 -11.27
CA ALA A 34 -11.99 -7.99 -10.95
C ALA A 34 -13.09 -8.91 -10.37
N GLU A 35 -13.20 -10.15 -10.87
CA GLU A 35 -14.13 -11.16 -10.33
C GLU A 35 -13.75 -11.61 -8.92
N LEU A 36 -12.46 -11.82 -8.65
CA LEU A 36 -11.97 -12.15 -7.32
C LEU A 36 -12.24 -11.01 -6.33
N LEU A 37 -12.02 -9.76 -6.74
CA LEU A 37 -12.33 -8.60 -5.92
C LEU A 37 -13.83 -8.46 -5.65
N GLU A 38 -14.68 -8.68 -6.67
CA GLU A 38 -16.15 -8.71 -6.52
C GLU A 38 -16.58 -9.73 -5.46
N GLY A 39 -16.05 -10.95 -5.53
CA GLY A 39 -16.33 -12.02 -4.57
C GLY A 39 -15.87 -11.67 -3.15
N ALA A 40 -14.66 -11.14 -3.01
CA ALA A 40 -14.09 -10.75 -1.73
C ALA A 40 -14.89 -9.62 -1.06
N ILE A 41 -15.32 -8.60 -1.82
CA ILE A 41 -16.18 -7.53 -1.32
C ILE A 41 -17.53 -8.07 -0.89
N ALA A 42 -18.14 -8.96 -1.69
CA ALA A 42 -19.44 -9.55 -1.36
C ALA A 42 -19.38 -10.42 -0.09
N GLU A 43 -18.26 -11.11 0.15
CA GLU A 43 -18.04 -11.86 1.39
C GLU A 43 -17.80 -10.93 2.59
N LEU A 44 -17.00 -9.87 2.40
CA LEU A 44 -16.76 -8.85 3.41
C LEU A 44 -18.07 -8.20 3.88
N MET A 45 -18.96 -7.87 2.95
CA MET A 45 -20.27 -7.27 3.25
C MET A 45 -21.17 -8.19 4.11
N LYS A 46 -21.09 -9.52 3.93
CA LYS A 46 -21.87 -10.47 4.75
C LYS A 46 -21.43 -10.50 6.20
N THR A 47 -20.13 -10.34 6.45
CA THR A 47 -19.52 -10.44 7.79
C THR A 47 -19.34 -9.07 8.47
N ASN A 48 -19.69 -7.98 7.78
CA ASN A 48 -19.38 -6.62 8.26
C ASN A 48 -20.08 -6.28 9.59
N LYS A 49 -21.33 -6.74 9.80
CA LYS A 49 -22.07 -6.52 11.04
C LYS A 49 -21.42 -7.19 12.26
N ASP A 50 -20.79 -8.35 12.05
CA ASP A 50 -20.14 -9.10 13.12
C ASP A 50 -18.79 -8.45 13.49
N ARG A 51 -18.07 -7.94 12.48
CA ARG A 51 -16.80 -7.25 12.67
C ARG A 51 -16.96 -5.88 13.33
N PHE A 52 -18.01 -5.14 12.97
CA PHE A 52 -18.27 -3.79 13.45
C PHE A 52 -19.75 -3.61 13.86
N PRO A 53 -20.11 -3.98 15.10
CA PRO A 53 -21.47 -3.82 15.60
C PRO A 53 -21.94 -2.36 15.54
N GLY A 54 -23.06 -2.12 14.85
CA GLY A 54 -23.63 -0.77 14.66
C GLY A 54 -23.14 -0.03 13.41
N ALA A 55 -22.21 -0.60 12.63
CA ALA A 55 -21.79 -0.02 11.36
C ALA A 55 -22.80 -0.29 10.23
N SER A 56 -22.71 0.51 9.15
CA SER A 56 -23.49 0.31 7.92
C SER A 56 -23.20 -1.07 7.31
N GLU A 57 -24.22 -1.69 6.72
CA GLU A 57 -24.11 -3.02 6.11
C GLU A 57 -23.10 -3.06 4.95
N ARG A 58 -22.91 -1.93 4.27
CA ARG A 58 -22.07 -1.86 3.06
C ARG A 58 -20.57 -1.73 3.35
N GLY A 59 -20.18 -1.32 4.56
CA GLY A 59 -18.77 -1.11 4.93
C GLY A 59 -17.99 -0.23 3.94
N GLY A 60 -16.67 -0.24 4.08
CA GLY A 60 -15.72 0.34 3.11
C GLY A 60 -14.58 -0.65 2.88
N TRP A 61 -13.87 -0.50 1.76
CA TRP A 61 -12.75 -1.37 1.39
C TRP A 61 -11.59 -0.53 0.86
N VAL A 62 -10.38 -1.02 1.10
CA VAL A 62 -9.14 -0.48 0.55
C VAL A 62 -8.40 -1.64 -0.09
N VAL A 63 -7.97 -1.47 -1.34
CA VAL A 63 -7.14 -2.45 -2.04
C VAL A 63 -5.76 -1.84 -2.21
N ASP A 64 -4.75 -2.55 -1.74
CA ASP A 64 -3.36 -2.13 -1.91
C ASP A 64 -2.84 -2.53 -3.29
N ASN A 65 -1.96 -1.69 -3.85
CA ASN A 65 -1.25 -1.91 -5.11
C ASN A 65 -2.14 -2.32 -6.31
N TYR A 66 -3.34 -1.75 -6.41
CA TYR A 66 -4.27 -2.02 -7.51
C TYR A 66 -5.05 -0.75 -7.86
N PRO A 67 -5.27 -0.45 -9.15
CA PRO A 67 -4.99 -1.25 -10.34
C PRO A 67 -3.56 -1.12 -10.88
N LEU A 68 -3.02 -2.23 -11.41
CA LEU A 68 -1.65 -2.30 -11.94
C LEU A 68 -1.53 -1.83 -13.39
N SER A 69 -2.62 -1.86 -14.16
CA SER A 69 -2.59 -1.44 -15.56
C SER A 69 -3.92 -0.84 -16.00
N ALA A 70 -3.89 -0.24 -17.18
CA ALA A 70 -5.04 0.40 -17.77
C ALA A 70 -6.19 -0.60 -18.03
N ASP A 71 -5.89 -1.88 -18.24
CA ASP A 71 -6.88 -2.93 -18.46
C ASP A 71 -7.54 -3.38 -17.15
N HIS A 72 -6.77 -3.39 -16.05
CA HIS A 72 -7.34 -3.57 -14.71
C HIS A 72 -8.37 -2.49 -14.38
N TRP A 73 -8.09 -1.23 -14.72
CA TRP A 73 -9.05 -0.14 -14.57
C TRP A 73 -10.33 -0.37 -15.39
N SER A 74 -10.19 -0.79 -16.65
CA SER A 74 -11.32 -1.11 -17.52
C SER A 74 -12.17 -2.26 -16.96
N ALA A 75 -11.54 -3.33 -16.48
CA ALA A 75 -12.24 -4.47 -15.86
C ALA A 75 -13.04 -4.07 -14.62
N LEU A 76 -12.49 -3.19 -13.76
CA LEU A 76 -13.24 -2.64 -12.62
C LEU A 76 -14.43 -1.79 -13.06
N SER A 77 -14.25 -0.98 -14.10
CA SER A 77 -15.31 -0.14 -14.64
C SER A 77 -16.50 -0.97 -15.14
N GLU A 78 -16.23 -2.09 -15.82
CA GLU A 78 -17.26 -3.01 -16.31
C GLU A 78 -18.03 -3.67 -15.17
N LYS A 79 -17.33 -4.01 -14.08
CA LYS A 79 -17.91 -4.60 -12.86
C LYS A 79 -18.53 -3.58 -11.91
N ARG A 80 -18.44 -2.27 -12.20
CA ARG A 80 -18.87 -1.17 -11.31
C ARG A 80 -18.19 -1.21 -9.94
N LEU A 81 -16.92 -1.60 -9.92
CA LEU A 81 -16.06 -1.67 -8.74
C LEU A 81 -15.03 -0.54 -8.71
N LEU A 82 -15.34 0.60 -9.35
CA LEU A 82 -14.45 1.75 -9.33
C LEU A 82 -14.39 2.32 -7.90
N PRO A 83 -13.18 2.61 -7.37
CA PRO A 83 -13.04 3.25 -6.06
C PRO A 83 -13.44 4.73 -6.14
N ASP A 84 -13.86 5.29 -5.01
CA ASP A 84 -14.12 6.73 -4.90
C ASP A 84 -12.82 7.55 -4.91
N THR A 85 -11.73 6.98 -4.38
CA THR A 85 -10.43 7.64 -4.26
C THR A 85 -9.31 6.67 -4.61
N VAL A 86 -8.35 7.13 -5.43
CA VAL A 86 -7.11 6.43 -5.73
C VAL A 86 -5.95 7.27 -5.20
N VAL A 87 -5.17 6.70 -4.28
CA VAL A 87 -3.99 7.34 -3.69
C VAL A 87 -2.74 6.76 -4.32
N CYS A 88 -1.94 7.60 -4.96
CA CYS A 88 -0.64 7.26 -5.52
C CYS A 88 0.46 7.85 -4.65
N LEU A 89 1.31 6.98 -4.12
CA LEU A 89 2.51 7.37 -3.38
C LEU A 89 3.67 7.50 -4.38
N LYS A 90 4.30 8.67 -4.44
CA LYS A 90 5.44 8.93 -5.33
C LYS A 90 6.66 9.35 -4.53
N ASP A 91 7.83 9.06 -5.07
CA ASP A 91 9.12 9.49 -4.55
C ASP A 91 9.84 10.28 -5.65
N THR A 92 9.56 11.58 -5.72
CA THR A 92 10.15 12.46 -6.74
C THR A 92 11.30 13.31 -6.21
N LYS A 93 11.48 13.36 -4.89
CA LYS A 93 12.61 14.09 -4.29
C LYS A 93 13.85 13.20 -4.27
N LYS A 94 15.03 13.83 -4.33
CA LYS A 94 16.34 13.15 -4.25
C LYS A 94 16.42 11.94 -5.18
N ASP A 95 15.86 12.05 -6.39
CA ASP A 95 15.89 11.02 -7.42
C ASP A 95 15.31 9.64 -6.99
N GLY A 96 14.26 9.63 -6.15
CA GLY A 96 13.64 8.37 -5.73
C GLY A 96 14.44 7.62 -4.64
N ALA A 97 15.36 8.31 -3.96
CA ALA A 97 16.26 7.71 -2.99
C ALA A 97 15.54 6.96 -1.85
N CYS A 98 14.32 7.35 -1.46
CA CYS A 98 13.62 6.68 -0.37
C CYS A 98 13.17 5.27 -0.80
N ILE A 99 12.59 5.12 -2.00
CA ILE A 99 12.18 3.83 -2.55
C ILE A 99 13.42 2.98 -2.85
N LEU A 100 14.44 3.55 -3.49
CA LEU A 100 15.68 2.86 -3.79
C LEU A 100 16.35 2.29 -2.53
N HIS A 101 16.46 3.11 -1.48
CA HIS A 101 17.05 2.69 -0.22
C HIS A 101 16.23 1.59 0.46
N ARG A 102 14.89 1.73 0.49
CA ARG A 102 14.00 0.72 1.08
C ARG A 102 14.07 -0.61 0.33
N ALA A 103 14.07 -0.56 -1.01
CA ALA A 103 14.19 -1.73 -1.86
C ALA A 103 15.54 -2.43 -1.65
N TYR A 104 16.64 -1.67 -1.62
CA TYR A 104 17.96 -2.21 -1.33
C TYR A 104 18.02 -2.91 0.04
N LEU A 105 17.51 -2.28 1.10
CA LEU A 105 17.47 -2.88 2.43
C LEU A 105 16.62 -4.16 2.48
N ALA A 106 15.48 -4.18 1.78
CA ALA A 106 14.61 -5.35 1.69
C ALA A 106 15.34 -6.53 1.05
N SER A 107 15.96 -6.32 -0.12
CA SER A 107 16.76 -7.34 -0.81
C SER A 107 17.95 -7.82 0.02
N ARG A 108 18.59 -6.91 0.77
CA ARG A 108 19.72 -7.27 1.64
C ARG A 108 19.30 -8.12 2.85
N ASN A 109 18.12 -7.87 3.40
CA ASN A 109 17.56 -8.67 4.49
C ASN A 109 17.12 -10.06 4.01
N GLU A 110 16.64 -10.17 2.77
CA GLU A 110 16.32 -11.45 2.12
C GLU A 110 17.58 -12.33 1.98
N ASN A 111 18.69 -11.71 1.57
CA ASN A 111 20.01 -12.35 1.46
C ASN A 111 20.67 -12.69 2.82
N ASN A 112 20.25 -12.08 3.93
CA ASN A 112 20.82 -12.33 5.26
C ASN A 112 20.33 -13.64 5.92
N SER A 113 19.36 -14.34 5.31
CA SER A 113 19.01 -15.71 5.74
C SER A 113 20.07 -16.75 5.33
N GLU A 114 20.91 -16.45 4.33
CA GLU A 114 21.95 -17.36 3.81
C GLU A 114 23.35 -17.13 4.42
N ILE A 115 23.56 -16.03 5.16
CA ILE A 115 24.87 -15.65 5.74
C ILE A 115 24.96 -16.00 7.24
N LEU A 116 24.07 -16.87 7.76
CA LEU A 116 24.18 -17.41 9.12
C LEU A 116 24.76 -18.85 9.18
N GLU A 117 25.33 -19.36 8.09
CA GLU A 117 26.11 -20.61 8.09
C GLU A 117 27.45 -20.47 7.35
N ARG A 118 28.29 -19.52 7.79
CA ARG A 118 29.74 -19.77 7.71
C ARG A 118 30.24 -20.03 9.12
N PRO A 119 30.46 -21.30 9.52
CA PRO A 119 31.34 -21.54 10.65
C PRO A 119 32.68 -20.90 10.27
N THR A 120 33.17 -20.02 11.15
CA THR A 120 34.50 -19.44 11.01
C THR A 120 35.53 -20.52 11.35
N ASP A 121 35.69 -21.49 10.45
CA ASP A 121 36.73 -22.55 10.50
C ASP A 121 38.12 -22.01 10.07
N GLU A 122 38.46 -20.80 10.50
CA GLU A 122 39.80 -20.20 10.32
C GLU A 122 40.38 -19.62 11.62
N ALA A 123 39.80 -19.94 12.79
CA ALA A 123 40.32 -19.50 14.10
C ALA A 123 40.87 -20.62 14.99
N LEU A 124 41.06 -21.84 14.48
CA LEU A 124 41.49 -22.98 15.28
C LEU A 124 42.48 -23.89 14.52
N GLU A 125 43.56 -23.28 14.04
CA GLU A 125 44.83 -23.99 13.98
C GLU A 125 45.91 -23.08 14.61
N ASN A 126 46.57 -23.61 15.65
CA ASN A 126 47.60 -22.99 16.50
C ASN A 126 47.10 -22.28 17.77
N LYS A 127 46.87 -23.07 18.83
CA LYS A 127 47.89 -23.27 19.88
C LYS A 127 47.35 -24.22 20.95
N GLU A 128 47.80 -25.48 20.89
CA GLU A 128 47.91 -26.33 22.07
C GLU A 128 48.99 -25.79 23.02
N ASP A 129 48.79 -26.11 24.30
CA ASP A 129 49.67 -25.99 25.46
C ASP A 129 49.83 -24.61 26.13
N ASP A 130 49.11 -24.37 27.25
CA ASP A 130 49.58 -24.80 28.58
C ASP A 130 48.59 -24.44 29.72
N ALA A 131 48.49 -25.38 30.67
CA ALA A 131 48.16 -25.23 32.09
C ALA A 131 46.74 -24.82 32.57
N ARG A 132 45.99 -25.87 32.92
CA ARG A 132 45.63 -26.23 34.32
C ARG A 132 44.56 -25.39 35.07
N GLY A 133 43.44 -26.08 35.34
CA GLY A 133 42.51 -25.85 36.47
C GLY A 133 41.18 -25.26 36.00
N GLY A 134 40.03 -25.93 36.00
CA GLY A 134 39.58 -27.04 36.81
C GLY A 134 38.41 -26.56 37.68
N MET A 135 37.22 -27.11 37.38
CA MET A 135 36.05 -27.31 38.25
C MET A 135 34.81 -26.38 38.07
N GLU A 136 33.71 -27.04 37.66
CA GLU A 136 32.29 -26.88 38.09
C GLU A 136 31.56 -25.53 37.81
N GLU A 137 30.25 -25.42 37.58
CA GLU A 137 29.07 -26.29 37.77
C GLU A 137 27.83 -25.64 37.08
N THR A 138 26.79 -26.44 36.82
CA THR A 138 25.32 -26.14 36.76
C THR A 138 24.79 -25.13 35.73
N LEU A 139 23.93 -25.49 34.76
CA LEU A 139 22.52 -25.94 34.82
C LEU A 139 21.50 -24.95 35.43
N THR A 140 20.43 -24.73 34.66
CA THR A 140 19.06 -24.24 35.00
C THR A 140 18.85 -22.76 35.34
N SER A 141 18.03 -22.03 34.56
CA SER A 141 16.56 -21.96 34.75
C SER A 141 15.90 -20.92 33.84
N GLU A 142 14.73 -21.29 33.32
CA GLU A 142 13.68 -20.39 32.84
C GLU A 142 13.07 -19.62 34.03
N GLU A 143 12.69 -18.34 33.86
CA GLU A 143 11.39 -17.82 34.30
C GLU A 143 11.17 -16.35 33.84
N ASP A 144 10.11 -16.18 33.05
CA ASP A 144 9.06 -15.16 33.15
C ASP A 144 9.40 -13.78 33.75
N GLN A 145 9.32 -12.74 32.91
CA GLN A 145 8.98 -11.39 33.36
C GLN A 145 8.35 -10.60 32.20
N SER A 146 7.03 -10.57 32.20
CA SER A 146 6.28 -9.41 31.72
C SER A 146 6.66 -8.17 32.55
N PRO A 147 6.65 -6.96 31.96
CA PRO A 147 5.46 -6.13 32.16
C PRO A 147 5.06 -5.28 30.94
N ALA A 148 3.77 -5.00 30.92
CA ALA A 148 3.14 -3.94 30.13
C ALA A 148 3.77 -2.58 30.43
N ALA A 149 4.21 -1.87 29.38
CA ALA A 149 4.23 -0.41 29.21
C ALA A 149 5.17 -0.07 28.05
N ALA A 150 4.64 -0.01 26.84
CA ALA A 150 5.30 0.65 25.72
C ALA A 150 4.22 1.37 24.91
N GLU A 151 3.68 2.42 25.52
CA GLU A 151 3.06 3.50 24.73
C GLU A 151 4.14 4.12 23.84
N GLU A 152 3.76 4.26 22.57
CA GLU A 152 4.00 5.46 21.77
C GLU A 152 5.47 5.92 21.66
N LYS A 153 6.22 5.24 20.81
CA LYS A 153 7.19 5.93 19.96
C LYS A 153 6.74 5.75 18.53
N GLY A 154 6.05 6.78 18.02
CA GLY A 154 5.93 6.99 16.58
C GLY A 154 7.34 6.94 15.99
N GLU A 155 7.62 5.86 15.30
CA GLU A 155 8.88 5.61 14.65
C GLU A 155 8.97 6.63 13.52
N LYS A 156 9.61 7.78 13.82
CA LYS A 156 10.27 8.55 12.77
C LYS A 156 11.06 7.50 12.00
N VAL A 157 10.69 7.26 10.76
CA VAL A 157 11.55 6.62 9.77
C VAL A 157 12.77 7.53 9.70
N MET A 158 13.73 7.30 10.61
CA MET A 158 14.98 8.01 10.67
C MET A 158 15.71 7.55 9.43
N GLN A 159 15.66 8.40 8.41
CA GLN A 159 16.54 8.31 7.25
C GLN A 159 17.96 8.16 7.80
N PRO A 160 18.63 7.03 7.56
CA PRO A 160 20.04 6.94 7.85
C PRO A 160 20.76 7.85 6.85
N GLU A 161 21.47 8.88 7.33
CA GLU A 161 22.33 9.73 6.49
C GLU A 161 23.50 8.87 5.99
N PHE A 162 23.45 8.40 4.74
CA PHE A 162 24.55 7.66 4.11
C PHE A 162 24.92 8.29 2.76
N ALA A 163 26.20 8.13 2.40
CA ALA A 163 26.77 8.65 1.18
C ALA A 163 26.03 8.10 -0.06
N GLU A 164 25.77 8.98 -1.02
CA GLU A 164 24.88 8.81 -2.17
C GLU A 164 25.31 7.73 -3.19
N ASP A 165 26.43 7.02 -3.00
CA ASP A 165 27.20 6.46 -4.13
C ASP A 165 27.50 4.94 -4.10
N ASP A 166 26.98 4.15 -3.14
CA ASP A 166 27.37 2.72 -3.01
C ASP A 166 26.17 1.76 -2.83
N PHE A 167 25.22 1.78 -3.78
CA PHE A 167 24.20 0.73 -3.89
C PHE A 167 24.50 -0.15 -5.13
N PRO A 168 25.11 -1.33 -4.97
CA PRO A 168 25.55 -2.16 -6.10
C PRO A 168 24.43 -2.84 -6.92
N ASP A 169 23.17 -2.40 -6.78
CA ASP A 169 22.00 -2.99 -7.46
C ASP A 169 20.88 -1.97 -7.76
N THR A 170 21.23 -0.70 -7.95
CA THR A 170 20.26 0.38 -8.20
C THR A 170 19.63 0.35 -9.58
N GLU A 171 20.34 -0.14 -10.60
CA GLU A 171 19.87 -0.04 -12.00
C GLU A 171 18.61 -0.87 -12.26
N GLU A 172 18.51 -2.10 -11.71
CA GLU A 172 17.32 -2.94 -11.88
C GLU A 172 16.12 -2.35 -11.13
N ILE A 173 16.33 -1.86 -9.90
CA ILE A 173 15.28 -1.25 -9.09
C ILE A 173 14.79 0.04 -9.76
N GLN A 174 15.71 0.86 -10.28
CA GLN A 174 15.38 2.07 -11.01
C GLN A 174 14.55 1.76 -12.26
N ALA A 175 14.92 0.73 -13.03
CA ALA A 175 14.16 0.30 -14.20
C ALA A 175 12.72 -0.12 -13.85
N LYS A 176 12.52 -0.79 -12.70
CA LYS A 176 11.18 -1.15 -12.20
C LYS A 176 10.37 0.09 -11.81
N ILE A 177 11.00 1.09 -11.18
CA ILE A 177 10.35 2.36 -10.83
C ILE A 177 9.93 3.11 -12.10
N ASP A 178 10.80 3.20 -13.10
CA ASP A 178 10.52 3.88 -14.36
C ASP A 178 9.39 3.19 -15.13
N LEU A 179 9.38 1.86 -15.15
CA LEU A 179 8.31 1.07 -15.75
C LEU A 179 6.97 1.36 -15.07
N PHE A 180 6.91 1.31 -13.73
CA PHE A 180 5.72 1.66 -12.97
C PHE A 180 5.23 3.07 -13.27
N MET A 181 6.13 4.05 -13.33
CA MET A 181 5.78 5.44 -13.61
C MET A 181 5.24 5.65 -15.02
N SER A 182 5.69 4.85 -15.99
CA SER A 182 5.13 4.81 -17.34
C SER A 182 3.70 4.25 -17.33
N ASP A 183 3.51 3.07 -16.73
CA ASP A 183 2.20 2.40 -16.68
C ASP A 183 1.18 3.24 -15.89
N TRP A 184 1.62 3.82 -14.77
CA TRP A 184 0.81 4.72 -13.95
C TRP A 184 0.28 5.92 -14.74
N LYS A 185 1.07 6.52 -15.66
CA LYS A 185 0.59 7.64 -16.48
C LYS A 185 -0.61 7.24 -17.35
N GLU A 186 -0.61 6.02 -17.87
CA GLU A 186 -1.73 5.50 -18.65
C GLU A 186 -2.96 5.28 -17.78
N VAL A 187 -2.77 4.65 -16.62
CA VAL A 187 -3.84 4.43 -15.63
C VAL A 187 -4.44 5.75 -15.17
N GLU A 188 -3.60 6.70 -14.74
CA GLU A 188 -4.01 8.02 -14.27
C GLU A 188 -4.85 8.78 -15.32
N SER A 189 -4.50 8.67 -16.61
CA SER A 189 -5.27 9.23 -17.72
C SER A 189 -6.65 8.60 -17.86
N LYS A 190 -6.78 7.29 -17.66
CA LYS A 190 -8.08 6.62 -17.64
C LYS A 190 -8.90 7.03 -16.40
N ILE A 191 -8.30 7.06 -15.21
CA ILE A 191 -8.99 7.45 -13.97
C ILE A 191 -9.55 8.87 -14.09
N LYS A 192 -8.75 9.83 -14.57
CA LYS A 192 -9.18 11.23 -14.74
C LYS A 192 -10.37 11.41 -15.69
N LYS A 193 -10.58 10.47 -16.63
CA LYS A 193 -11.75 10.47 -17.52
C LYS A 193 -12.98 9.83 -16.86
N SER A 194 -12.77 8.98 -15.87
CA SER A 194 -13.82 8.33 -15.08
C SER A 194 -14.30 9.26 -13.96
N SER A 195 -15.15 10.24 -14.29
CA SER A 195 -15.90 10.98 -13.27
C SER A 195 -16.85 10.03 -12.51
N PRO A 196 -16.91 10.03 -11.16
CA PRO A 196 -16.39 11.04 -10.22
C PRO A 196 -15.13 10.64 -9.43
N VAL A 197 -14.26 9.74 -9.92
CA VAL A 197 -13.12 9.22 -9.13
C VAL A 197 -12.10 10.32 -8.81
N GLN A 198 -11.70 10.41 -7.54
CA GLN A 198 -10.65 11.32 -7.08
C GLN A 198 -9.27 10.68 -7.14
N VAL A 199 -8.31 11.34 -7.79
CA VAL A 199 -6.89 10.92 -7.77
C VAL A 199 -6.11 11.83 -6.83
N VAL A 200 -5.40 11.23 -5.88
CA VAL A 200 -4.55 11.91 -4.90
C VAL A 200 -3.12 11.42 -5.09
N VAL A 201 -2.19 12.34 -5.28
CA VAL A 201 -0.76 12.00 -5.40
C VAL A 201 -0.03 12.57 -4.19
N LEU A 202 0.63 11.71 -3.42
CA LEU A 202 1.35 12.09 -2.21
C LEU A 202 2.85 11.79 -2.37
N GLU A 203 3.67 12.76 -1.98
CA GLU A 203 5.13 12.63 -1.97
C GLU A 203 5.58 11.94 -0.68
N ILE A 204 6.28 10.82 -0.77
CA ILE A 204 6.72 10.06 0.40
C ILE A 204 8.02 10.61 1.00
N ALA A 205 8.84 11.29 0.22
CA ALA A 205 10.14 11.73 0.69
C ALA A 205 10.01 12.79 1.80
N GLU A 206 10.69 12.49 2.91
CA GLU A 206 10.72 13.30 4.14
C GLU A 206 9.37 13.37 4.88
N GLN A 207 8.43 12.46 4.57
CA GLN A 207 7.17 12.33 5.29
C GLN A 207 7.14 11.08 6.17
N THR A 208 6.43 11.15 7.29
CA THR A 208 6.13 9.96 8.09
C THR A 208 4.86 9.27 7.58
N PRO A 209 4.70 7.96 7.83
CA PRO A 209 3.48 7.23 7.49
C PRO A 209 2.20 7.88 8.05
N GLU A 210 2.26 8.41 9.27
CA GLU A 210 1.13 9.08 9.92
C GLU A 210 0.77 10.41 9.23
N SER A 211 1.77 11.17 8.76
CA SER A 211 1.54 12.40 7.99
C SER A 211 0.81 12.08 6.68
N LEU A 212 1.25 11.05 5.95
CA LEU A 212 0.62 10.60 4.72
C LEU A 212 -0.80 10.09 4.97
N LEU A 213 -1.00 9.30 6.02
CA LEU A 213 -2.32 8.81 6.43
C LEU A 213 -3.28 9.96 6.73
N ASN A 214 -2.86 10.94 7.53
CA ASN A 214 -3.66 12.11 7.87
C ASN A 214 -4.04 12.93 6.63
N GLN A 215 -3.12 13.08 5.68
CA GLN A 215 -3.40 13.74 4.40
C GLN A 215 -4.45 12.98 3.60
N THR A 216 -4.32 11.66 3.48
CA THR A 216 -5.30 10.80 2.80
C THR A 216 -6.68 10.90 3.45
N VAL A 217 -6.76 10.76 4.78
CA VAL A 217 -8.02 10.86 5.53
C VAL A 217 -8.70 12.20 5.29
N LEU A 218 -7.95 13.30 5.37
CA LEU A 218 -8.48 14.64 5.14
C LEU A 218 -9.07 14.81 3.72
N VAL A 219 -8.43 14.21 2.73
CA VAL A 219 -8.92 14.23 1.35
C VAL A 219 -10.19 13.38 1.20
N MET A 220 -10.22 12.19 1.80
CA MET A 220 -11.39 11.30 1.80
C MET A 220 -12.58 11.90 2.54
N GLU A 221 -12.37 12.70 3.60
CA GLU A 221 -13.44 13.35 4.36
C GLU A 221 -14.02 14.58 3.65
N LYS A 222 -13.23 15.27 2.83
CA LYS A 222 -13.61 16.55 2.23
C LYS A 222 -14.95 16.50 1.47
N PRO A 223 -15.27 15.47 0.66
CA PRO A 223 -16.56 15.35 -0.01
C PRO A 223 -17.75 15.16 0.95
N PHE A 224 -17.52 14.67 2.17
CA PHE A 224 -18.57 14.43 3.16
C PHE A 224 -18.80 15.61 4.10
N LYS A 225 -17.98 16.66 4.02
CA LYS A 225 -18.18 17.89 4.80
C LYS A 225 -19.29 18.72 4.17
N TYR A 226 -20.43 18.78 4.85
CA TYR A 226 -21.54 19.67 4.50
C TYR A 226 -21.13 21.11 4.85
N TYR A 227 -20.96 21.95 3.84
CA TYR A 227 -20.89 23.39 4.05
C TYR A 227 -22.33 23.90 4.15
N GLY A 228 -22.63 24.66 5.21
CA GLY A 228 -23.90 25.38 5.27
C GLY A 228 -24.00 26.26 4.03
N TRP A 229 -25.15 26.20 3.34
CA TRP A 229 -25.40 27.12 2.24
C TRP A 229 -25.44 28.53 2.83
N GLU A 230 -24.55 29.41 2.38
CA GLU A 230 -24.61 30.82 2.77
C GLU A 230 -25.84 31.43 2.08
N LEU A 231 -26.79 31.95 2.87
CA LEU A 231 -27.92 32.71 2.37
C LEU A 231 -27.37 33.90 1.57
N SER A 232 -27.70 33.93 0.28
CA SER A 232 -27.44 35.07 -0.58
C SER A 232 -28.49 36.17 -0.35
N ASP A 233 -28.16 37.39 -0.77
CA ASP A 233 -29.13 38.49 -0.76
C ASP A 233 -30.36 38.16 -1.64
N GLU A 234 -30.18 37.33 -2.67
CA GLU A 234 -31.25 36.84 -3.54
C GLU A 234 -32.19 35.88 -2.78
N ASP A 235 -31.65 34.99 -1.93
CA ASP A 235 -32.45 34.09 -1.10
C ASP A 235 -33.28 34.88 -0.06
N LEU A 236 -32.74 35.99 0.46
CA LEU A 236 -33.46 36.88 1.37
C LEU A 236 -34.56 37.69 0.66
N GLU A 237 -34.33 38.09 -0.59
CA GLU A 237 -35.32 38.79 -1.39
C GLU A 237 -36.45 37.86 -1.84
N GLU A 238 -36.15 36.60 -2.16
CA GLU A 238 -37.15 35.54 -2.43
C GLU A 238 -38.02 35.28 -1.19
N GLU A 239 -37.43 35.03 -0.02
CA GLU A 239 -38.17 34.85 1.24
C GLU A 239 -39.04 36.06 1.60
N ALA A 240 -38.57 37.28 1.32
CA ALA A 240 -39.36 38.49 1.55
C ALA A 240 -40.54 38.63 0.59
N GLN A 241 -40.38 38.19 -0.67
CA GLN A 241 -41.47 38.14 -1.64
C GLN A 241 -42.50 37.08 -1.27
N ASP A 242 -42.06 35.91 -0.83
CA ASP A 242 -42.94 34.82 -0.38
C ASP A 242 -43.77 35.26 0.83
N LEU A 243 -43.14 35.88 1.85
CA LEU A 243 -43.85 36.44 3.00
C LEU A 243 -44.87 37.52 2.62
N ALA A 244 -44.52 38.40 1.67
CA ALA A 244 -45.43 39.44 1.20
C ALA A 244 -46.64 38.85 0.45
N ALA A 245 -46.43 37.79 -0.33
CA ALA A 245 -47.50 37.10 -1.04
C ALA A 245 -48.45 36.34 -0.08
N GLU A 246 -47.91 35.75 0.99
CA GLU A 246 -48.73 35.14 2.05
C GLU A 246 -49.58 36.17 2.79
N GLU A 247 -49.02 37.33 3.15
CA GLU A 247 -49.74 38.42 3.82
C GLU A 247 -50.85 39.00 2.94
N GLU A 248 -50.59 39.19 1.63
CA GLU A 248 -51.63 39.62 0.67
C GLU A 248 -52.75 38.57 0.53
N ASN A 249 -52.42 37.27 0.50
CA ASN A 249 -53.42 36.21 0.38
C ASN A 249 -54.28 36.08 1.66
N GLU A 250 -53.69 36.24 2.85
CA GLU A 250 -54.44 36.29 4.12
C GLU A 250 -55.38 37.51 4.18
N GLU A 251 -54.90 38.68 3.74
CA GLU A 251 -55.74 39.89 3.68
C GLU A 251 -56.89 39.80 2.68
N GLU A 252 -56.71 39.10 1.56
CA GLU A 252 -57.79 38.84 0.59
C GLU A 252 -58.82 37.85 1.17
N GLU A 253 -58.39 36.79 1.85
CA GLU A 253 -59.29 35.82 2.51
C GLU A 253 -60.13 36.48 3.62
N GLU A 254 -59.55 37.35 4.46
CA GLU A 254 -60.30 38.08 5.50
C GLU A 254 -61.33 39.08 4.93
N LYS A 255 -61.13 39.58 3.71
CA LYS A 255 -62.07 40.50 3.05
C LYS A 255 -63.21 39.76 2.34
N GLU A 256 -63.07 38.46 2.09
CA GLU A 256 -64.11 37.62 1.46
C GLU A 256 -65.03 36.87 2.46
N GLU A 257 -64.71 36.84 3.76
CA GLU A 257 -65.61 36.39 4.87
C GLU A 257 -66.61 37.46 5.35
#